data_AF-A0A1A3PT62-F1
#
_entry.id   AF-A0A1A3PT62-F1
#
_cell.length_a   1.000
_cell.length_b   1.000
_cell.length_c   1.000
_cell.angle_alpha   90.00
_cell.angle_beta   90.00
_cell.angle_gamma   90.00
#
_symmetry.space_group_name_H-M   'P 1'
#
loop_
_entity.id
_entity.type
_entity.pdbx_description
1 polymer ?
#
loop_
_entity_poly.entity_id
_entity_poly.type
_entity_poly.pdbx_seq_one_letter_code
_entity_poly.pdbx_strand_id
1 'polypeptide(L)'
;MSAPTVMSPNLIRGVANVLDGGRRTALRSWEKNRCDIYHCAERAWRAQGMVVPLTAVIAQLRRVVPEGRILPYQDVEGITRADVAAKFTEAREALLADADALDGPHLMSIGVAQ
;
A
#
# COMPACT_ATOMS: atom_id res chain seq x y z
N MET A 1 15.23 6.20 18.79
CA MET A 1 14.97 6.39 17.34
C MET A 1 15.19 5.05 16.67
N SER A 2 14.14 4.35 16.27
CA SER A 2 14.30 3.07 15.53
C SER A 2 14.72 3.37 14.10
N ALA A 3 15.71 2.63 13.60
CA ALA A 3 16.12 2.70 12.20
C ALA A 3 14.89 2.50 11.28
N PRO A 4 14.80 3.20 10.14
CA PRO A 4 13.77 2.91 9.16
C PRO A 4 13.92 1.44 8.74
N THR A 5 12.90 0.63 9.00
CA THR A 5 12.87 -0.75 8.53
C THR A 5 12.86 -0.72 7.00
N VAL A 6 14.03 -0.88 6.38
CA VAL A 6 14.16 -0.98 4.93
C VAL A 6 13.45 -2.26 4.49
N MET A 7 12.36 -2.13 3.75
CA MET A 7 11.67 -3.27 3.17
C MET A 7 12.54 -3.87 2.07
N SER A 8 12.62 -5.21 2.01
CA SER A 8 13.34 -5.85 0.91
C SER A 8 12.64 -5.60 -0.44
N PRO A 9 13.36 -5.56 -1.57
CA PRO A 9 12.75 -5.34 -2.89
C PRO A 9 11.63 -6.34 -3.23
N ASN A 10 11.77 -7.60 -2.78
CA ASN A 10 10.74 -8.63 -2.95
C ASN A 10 9.49 -8.32 -2.13
N LEU A 11 9.64 -7.83 -0.89
CA LEU A 11 8.53 -7.41 -0.05
C LEU A 11 7.80 -6.21 -0.67
N ILE A 12 8.55 -5.21 -1.16
CA ILE A 12 7.98 -4.03 -1.85
C ILE A 12 7.13 -4.46 -3.04
N ARG A 13 7.67 -5.32 -3.92
CA ARG A 13 6.95 -5.83 -5.10
C ARG A 13 5.71 -6.63 -4.70
N GLY A 14 5.82 -7.48 -3.68
CA GLY A 14 4.69 -8.24 -3.17
C GLY A 14 3.57 -7.36 -2.62
N VAL A 15 3.90 -6.35 -1.82
CA VAL A 15 2.91 -5.39 -1.29
C VAL A 15 2.28 -4.58 -2.43
N ALA A 16 3.07 -4.09 -3.39
CA ALA A 16 2.56 -3.37 -4.55
C ALA A 16 1.58 -4.20 -5.39
N ASN A 17 1.87 -5.49 -5.57
CA ASN A 17 0.97 -6.41 -6.26
C ASN A 17 -0.34 -6.62 -5.50
N VAL A 18 -0.30 -6.78 -4.17
CA VAL A 18 -1.52 -6.90 -3.36
C VAL A 18 -2.34 -5.62 -3.42
N LEU A 19 -1.71 -4.44 -3.38
CA LEU A 19 -2.39 -3.15 -3.52
C LEU A 19 -3.10 -3.00 -4.87
N ASP A 20 -2.47 -3.38 -6.00
CA ASP A 20 -3.18 -3.40 -7.30
C ASP A 20 -4.33 -4.43 -7.33
N GLY A 21 -4.16 -5.60 -6.71
CA GLY A 21 -5.25 -6.56 -6.52
C GLY A 21 -6.40 -5.99 -5.70
N GLY A 22 -6.08 -5.21 -4.66
CA GLY A 22 -7.02 -4.52 -3.78
C GLY A 22 -7.82 -3.47 -4.53
N ARG A 23 -7.15 -2.64 -5.35
CA ARG A 23 -7.79 -1.69 -6.29
C ARG A 23 -8.81 -2.37 -7.19
N ARG A 24 -8.41 -3.47 -7.86
CA ARG A 24 -9.30 -4.25 -8.72
C ARG A 24 -10.48 -4.86 -7.96
N THR A 25 -10.26 -5.28 -6.72
CA THR A 25 -11.32 -5.82 -5.86
C THR A 25 -12.30 -4.73 -5.42
N ALA A 26 -11.80 -3.55 -5.05
CA ALA A 26 -12.62 -2.42 -4.67
C ALA A 26 -13.56 -1.99 -5.82
N LEU A 27 -13.03 -1.85 -7.03
CA LEU A 27 -13.84 -1.50 -8.21
C LEU A 27 -14.99 -2.47 -8.48
N ARG A 28 -14.77 -3.78 -8.25
CA ARG A 28 -15.77 -4.81 -8.53
C ARG A 28 -16.75 -5.04 -7.40
N SER A 29 -16.29 -4.94 -6.15
CA SER A 29 -16.97 -5.58 -5.03
C SER A 29 -17.12 -4.68 -3.81
N TRP A 30 -16.49 -3.50 -3.76
CA TRP A 30 -16.63 -2.64 -2.60
C TRP A 30 -18.08 -2.23 -2.40
N GLU A 31 -18.54 -2.39 -1.18
CA GLU A 31 -19.81 -1.90 -0.67
C GLU A 31 -19.61 -1.79 0.84
N LYS A 32 -19.78 -0.59 1.38
CA LYS A 32 -19.33 -0.25 2.74
C LYS A 32 -19.78 -1.23 3.82
N ASN A 33 -20.97 -1.84 3.68
CA ASN A 33 -21.53 -2.73 4.68
C ASN A 33 -21.23 -4.23 4.45
N ARG A 34 -20.72 -4.61 3.27
CA ARG A 34 -20.51 -6.02 2.87
C ARG A 34 -19.08 -6.36 2.46
N CYS A 35 -18.32 -5.38 2.00
CA CYS A 35 -16.96 -5.57 1.50
C CYS A 35 -16.19 -4.26 1.62
N ASP A 36 -15.82 -3.92 2.86
CA ASP A 36 -15.01 -2.75 3.16
C ASP A 36 -13.57 -2.81 2.58
N ILE A 37 -12.79 -1.77 2.86
CA ILE A 37 -11.39 -1.66 2.42
C ILE A 37 -10.53 -2.82 2.95
N TYR A 38 -10.74 -3.28 4.18
CA TYR A 38 -9.99 -4.41 4.74
C TYR A 38 -10.34 -5.71 4.02
N HIS A 39 -11.62 -5.95 3.73
CA HIS A 39 -12.06 -7.10 2.95
C HIS A 39 -11.51 -7.07 1.53
N CYS A 40 -11.45 -5.89 0.90
CA CYS A 40 -10.82 -5.74 -0.42
C CYS A 40 -9.33 -6.11 -0.38
N ALA A 41 -8.59 -5.61 0.62
CA ALA A 41 -7.18 -5.93 0.82
C ALA A 41 -6.97 -7.43 1.14
N GLU A 42 -7.78 -8.00 2.03
CA GLU A 42 -7.66 -9.40 2.43
C GLU A 42 -7.96 -10.36 1.27
N ARG A 43 -9.00 -10.08 0.47
CA ARG A 43 -9.32 -10.88 -0.73
C ARG A 43 -8.19 -10.85 -1.75
N ALA A 44 -7.61 -9.67 -2.00
CA ALA A 44 -6.47 -9.53 -2.90
C ALA A 44 -5.23 -10.27 -2.37
N TRP A 45 -4.98 -10.15 -1.06
CA TRP A 45 -3.88 -10.82 -0.37
C TRP A 45 -3.98 -12.36 -0.46
N ARG A 46 -5.17 -12.91 -0.22
CA ARG A 46 -5.45 -14.34 -0.40
C ARG A 46 -5.28 -14.78 -1.85
N ALA A 47 -5.76 -13.99 -2.81
CA ALA A 47 -5.64 -14.32 -4.24
C ALA A 47 -4.19 -14.36 -4.74
N GLN A 48 -3.25 -13.73 -4.05
CA GLN A 48 -1.81 -13.76 -4.36
C GLN A 48 -1.02 -14.80 -3.55
N GLY A 49 -1.70 -15.72 -2.86
CA GLY A 49 -1.03 -16.78 -2.11
C GLY A 49 -0.29 -16.29 -0.87
N MET A 50 -0.72 -15.19 -0.26
CA MET A 50 -0.24 -14.70 1.04
C MET A 50 1.29 -14.44 1.13
N VAL A 51 1.90 -14.02 0.02
CA VAL A 51 3.37 -13.84 -0.11
C VAL A 51 3.98 -12.71 0.73
N VAL A 52 3.15 -11.86 1.35
CA VAL A 52 3.57 -10.72 2.18
C VAL A 52 2.73 -10.62 3.45
N PRO A 53 3.21 -9.99 4.54
CA PRO A 53 2.37 -9.70 5.69
C PRO A 53 1.22 -8.75 5.33
N LEU A 54 -0.03 -9.12 5.64
CA LEU A 54 -1.18 -8.23 5.42
C LEU A 54 -1.02 -6.89 6.17
N THR A 55 -0.36 -6.91 7.33
CA THR A 55 -0.04 -5.70 8.11
C THR A 55 0.80 -4.69 7.32
N ALA A 56 1.69 -5.14 6.43
CA ALA A 56 2.47 -4.25 5.57
C ALA A 56 1.58 -3.55 4.53
N VAL A 57 0.61 -4.27 3.97
CA VAL A 57 -0.39 -3.73 3.03
C VAL A 57 -1.26 -2.68 3.74
N ILE A 58 -1.77 -3.01 4.93
CA ILE A 58 -2.58 -2.09 5.73
C ILE A 58 -1.78 -0.86 6.16
N ALA A 59 -0.49 -1.02 6.48
CA ALA A 59 0.38 0.10 6.81
C ALA A 59 0.49 1.09 5.65
N GLN A 60 0.64 0.61 4.40
CA GLN A 60 0.67 1.51 3.24
C GLN A 60 -0.69 2.21 3.01
N LEU A 61 -1.80 1.51 3.18
CA LEU A 61 -3.13 2.14 3.10
C LEU A 61 -3.31 3.24 4.15
N ARG A 62 -2.87 3.02 5.39
CA ARG A 62 -2.94 4.03 6.46
C ARG A 62 -2.12 5.28 6.16
N ARG A 63 -1.06 5.20 5.34
CA ARG A 63 -0.26 6.37 4.97
C ARG A 63 -0.99 7.35 4.05
N VAL A 64 -1.93 6.87 3.24
CA VAL A 64 -2.62 7.67 2.22
C VAL A 64 -4.08 7.98 2.55
N VAL A 65 -4.60 7.35 3.60
CA VAL A 65 -5.92 7.65 4.16
C VAL A 65 -5.79 8.76 5.21
N PRO A 66 -6.69 9.76 5.22
CA PRO A 66 -6.67 10.82 6.23
C PRO A 66 -6.58 10.29 7.66
N GLU A 67 -5.61 10.79 8.42
CA GLU A 67 -5.31 10.38 9.80
C GLU A 67 -5.06 8.86 9.98
N GLY A 68 -4.83 8.12 8.89
CA GLY A 68 -4.73 6.65 8.90
C GLY A 68 -6.03 5.93 9.27
N ARG A 69 -7.18 6.62 9.25
CA ARG A 69 -8.47 6.10 9.71
C ARG A 69 -9.26 5.47 8.56
N ILE A 70 -8.97 4.20 8.26
CA ILE A 70 -9.55 3.46 7.13
C ILE A 70 -11.09 3.33 7.21
N LEU A 71 -11.65 2.88 8.34
CA LEU A 71 -13.12 2.72 8.44
C LEU A 71 -13.85 4.07 8.40
N PRO A 72 -13.45 5.09 9.19
CA PRO A 72 -14.06 6.41 9.09
C PRO A 72 -13.99 7.02 7.69
N TYR A 73 -12.90 6.82 6.95
CA TYR A 73 -12.79 7.29 5.57
C TYR A 73 -13.84 6.66 4.64
N GLN A 74 -14.07 5.35 4.70
CA GLN A 74 -15.06 4.69 3.85
C GLN A 74 -16.52 4.96 4.26
N ASP A 75 -16.73 5.51 5.44
CA ASP A 75 -18.06 5.89 5.95
C ASP A 75 -18.44 7.32 5.59
N VAL A 76 -17.51 8.10 5.00
CA VAL A 76 -17.77 9.46 4.51
C VAL A 76 -18.93 9.44 3.51
N GLU A 77 -19.88 10.34 3.69
CA GLU A 77 -21.02 10.47 2.81
C GLU A 77 -20.58 10.77 1.37
N GLY A 78 -21.20 10.07 0.41
CA GLY A 78 -20.90 10.23 -1.02
C GLY A 78 -19.67 9.48 -1.51
N ILE A 79 -18.94 8.76 -0.65
CA ILE A 79 -17.77 8.02 -1.09
C ILE A 79 -18.13 6.88 -2.05
N THR A 80 -17.33 6.75 -3.10
CA THR A 80 -17.57 5.82 -4.20
C THR A 80 -16.55 4.68 -4.21
N ARG A 81 -16.86 3.63 -4.98
CA ARG A 81 -15.90 2.56 -5.30
C ARG A 81 -14.63 3.10 -5.95
N ALA A 82 -14.74 4.16 -6.75
CA ALA A 82 -13.60 4.77 -7.43
C ALA A 82 -12.67 5.46 -6.42
N ASP A 83 -13.22 6.16 -5.43
CA ASP A 83 -12.45 6.81 -4.37
C ASP A 83 -11.68 5.78 -3.53
N VAL A 84 -12.36 4.70 -3.15
CA VAL A 84 -11.72 3.59 -2.41
C VAL A 84 -10.63 2.92 -3.25
N ALA A 85 -10.90 2.67 -4.53
CA ALA A 85 -9.89 2.13 -5.44
C ALA A 85 -8.70 3.08 -5.61
N ALA A 86 -8.92 4.39 -5.61
CA ALA A 86 -7.87 5.39 -5.69
C ALA A 86 -6.92 5.29 -4.49
N LYS A 87 -7.40 5.01 -3.27
CA LYS A 87 -6.52 4.79 -2.11
C LYS A 87 -5.60 3.59 -2.24
N PHE A 88 -6.02 2.52 -2.91
CA PHE A 88 -5.11 1.42 -3.24
C PHE A 88 -4.05 1.85 -4.25
N THR A 89 -4.42 2.66 -5.25
CA THR A 89 -3.46 3.22 -6.22
C THR A 89 -2.47 4.15 -5.53
N GLU A 90 -2.93 5.13 -4.75
CA GLU A 90 -2.08 6.08 -4.02
C GLU A 90 -1.07 5.36 -3.13
N ALA A 91 -1.52 4.37 -2.36
CA ALA A 91 -0.64 3.57 -1.50
C ALA A 91 0.43 2.81 -2.30
N ARG A 92 0.08 2.30 -3.49
CA ARG A 92 1.00 1.59 -4.38
C ARG A 92 2.04 2.54 -4.95
N GLU A 93 1.62 3.67 -5.49
CA GLU A 93 2.53 4.65 -6.10
C GLU A 93 3.48 5.24 -5.06
N ALA A 94 2.98 5.58 -3.87
CA ALA A 94 3.81 6.08 -2.77
C ALA A 94 4.87 5.04 -2.34
N LEU A 95 4.49 3.76 -2.23
CA LEU A 95 5.41 2.69 -1.90
C LEU A 95 6.54 2.53 -2.95
N LEU A 96 6.19 2.59 -4.23
CA LEU A 96 7.16 2.43 -5.33
C LEU A 96 8.08 3.65 -5.42
N ALA A 97 7.54 4.86 -5.27
CA ALA A 97 8.33 6.09 -5.26
C ALA A 97 9.35 6.11 -4.10
N ASP A 98 8.94 5.67 -2.90
CA ASP A 98 9.85 5.54 -1.75
C ASP A 98 10.98 4.54 -2.03
N ALA A 99 10.70 3.45 -2.75
CA ALA A 99 11.68 2.44 -3.11
C ALA A 99 12.70 2.99 -4.11
N ASP A 100 12.23 3.65 -5.17
CA ASP A 100 13.08 4.26 -6.20
C ASP A 100 13.99 5.35 -5.59
N ALA A 101 13.49 6.11 -4.62
CA ALA A 101 14.27 7.13 -3.91
C ALA A 101 15.42 6.54 -3.08
N LEU A 102 15.26 5.30 -2.58
CA LEU A 102 16.30 4.59 -1.83
C LEU A 102 17.35 3.91 -2.74
N ASP A 103 16.97 3.55 -3.97
CA ASP A 103 17.84 2.92 -4.97
C ASP A 103 18.61 3.96 -5.85
N GLY A 104 18.40 5.26 -5.64
CA GLY A 104 19.10 6.35 -6.34
C GLY A 104 20.61 6.49 -6.01
N PRO A 105 21.41 7.19 -6.84
CA PRO A 105 22.88 7.12 -6.85
C PRO A 105 23.59 7.90 -5.71
N HIS A 106 23.20 7.70 -4.45
CA HIS A 106 23.75 8.47 -3.31
C HIS A 106 24.79 7.74 -2.43
N LEU A 107 25.28 6.56 -2.83
CA LEU A 107 26.31 5.80 -2.09
C LEU A 107 27.56 5.42 -2.90
N MET A 108 27.92 6.19 -3.93
CA MET A 108 29.18 6.04 -4.68
C MET A 108 30.16 7.21 -4.50
N SER A 109 30.13 7.90 -3.34
CA SER A 109 31.07 9.01 -3.07
C SER A 109 31.73 8.95 -1.70
N ILE A 110 32.10 7.75 -1.21
CA ILE A 110 33.20 7.64 -0.24
C ILE A 110 34.49 7.55 -1.06
N GLY A 111 34.86 8.68 -1.66
CA GLY A 111 36.19 8.87 -2.23
C GLY A 111 37.18 8.96 -1.09
N VAL A 112 38.01 7.93 -0.96
CA VAL A 112 39.24 7.94 -0.18
C VAL A 112 40.16 9.00 -0.80
N ALA A 113 40.38 10.10 -0.09
CA ALA A 113 41.50 10.98 -0.38
C ALA A 113 42.74 10.40 0.32
N GLN A 114 43.72 10.02 -0.49
CA GLN A 114 45.09 9.69 -0.09
C GLN A 114 45.83 10.93 0.39
#